data_AF-A0A1A3FGT3-F1
#
_entry.id   AF-A0A1A3FGT3-F1
#
_cell.length_a   1.000
_cell.length_b   1.000
_cell.length_c   1.000
_cell.angle_alpha   90.00
_cell.angle_beta   90.00
_cell.angle_gamma   90.00
#
_symmetry.space_group_name_H-M   'P 1'
#
loop_
_entity.id
_entity.type
_entity.pdbx_description
1 polymer ?
#
loop_
_entity_poly.entity_id
_entity_poly.type
_entity_poly.pdbx_seq_one_letter_code
_entity_poly.pdbx_strand_id
1 'polypeptide(L)'
;MKRGRQILLDDRDPHAVCVRTLIAQKLSDHADTLHGAPPRLPLSLVDWHSEQAKFDDGPYLCTVLGLDWIVIRSLDTKPISDWTDYNAINKQIIRLENRLGINLGSARGRLADLQNLQMSSFSYQESDLDAIGNAFGDVWRKPIIRLLTEFQPYADLIAQRVEDRSFSMQYQQWFQLYQASQKEGVTGGHASTEYGQFLQRAALADTNPKGEADFLKTLKAQNTGKRDRGLAFNVVFQRAMVEGFLEYSQFGEAAVSELAQEDDDNDVDFGDLAFDDDLELTDIEDDAFEFSEAAPGSNVTSVPSSGLGKIESALKAQYESRSSEYVAAMNRFVAAIPNLLEVDAEFESAEGKFGKFWLGSFLKAEGGIDFTQGASSRAKDILFAVAAMCLYDDMREPVEESDFNEFWATCQDPTAGAVCRKVGRVLKRMTNTDASLGGRILRSQGHSHDPDKAMDEMHDRLRYVWQGIGL
;
A
#
# COMPACT_ATOMS: atom_id res chain seq x y z
N MET A 1 -22.76 -0.80 -12.30
CA MET A 1 -22.58 0.42 -11.46
C MET A 1 -21.09 0.60 -11.24
N LYS A 2 -20.57 1.82 -11.23
CA LYS A 2 -19.12 2.08 -11.07
C LYS A 2 -18.69 1.79 -9.62
N ARG A 3 -17.58 1.05 -9.41
CA ARG A 3 -17.10 0.60 -8.09
C ARG A 3 -16.74 1.80 -7.21
N GLY A 4 -16.10 2.83 -7.76
CA GLY A 4 -15.77 4.06 -7.05
C GLY A 4 -17.00 4.70 -6.38
N ARG A 5 -18.14 4.73 -7.11
CA ARG A 5 -19.41 5.23 -6.56
C ARG A 5 -20.01 4.31 -5.51
N GLN A 6 -19.90 2.99 -5.68
CA GLN A 6 -20.36 2.03 -4.66
C GLN A 6 -19.60 2.23 -3.35
N ILE A 7 -18.27 2.37 -3.40
CA ILE A 7 -17.46 2.61 -2.19
C ILE A 7 -17.91 3.87 -1.43
N LEU A 8 -18.36 4.90 -2.14
CA LEU A 8 -18.81 6.15 -1.52
C LEU A 8 -20.26 6.12 -1.00
N LEU A 9 -21.09 5.20 -1.49
CA LEU A 9 -22.55 5.20 -1.25
C LEU A 9 -23.09 3.92 -0.62
N ASP A 10 -22.34 2.83 -0.64
CA ASP A 10 -22.76 1.53 -0.14
C ASP A 10 -22.51 1.43 1.36
N ASP A 11 -23.59 1.53 2.13
CA ASP A 11 -23.60 1.39 3.58
C ASP A 11 -23.78 -0.07 4.03
N ARG A 12 -23.65 -1.06 3.13
CA ARG A 12 -23.77 -2.49 3.43
C ARG A 12 -22.49 -3.28 3.14
N ASP A 13 -21.56 -2.73 2.36
CA ASP A 13 -20.24 -3.31 2.10
C ASP A 13 -19.24 -2.94 3.20
N PRO A 14 -18.68 -3.91 3.96
CA PRO A 14 -17.70 -3.63 5.02
C PRO A 14 -16.44 -2.93 4.51
N HIS A 15 -15.99 -3.23 3.28
CA HIS A 15 -14.82 -2.58 2.69
C HIS A 15 -15.10 -1.11 2.41
N ALA A 16 -16.28 -0.81 1.86
CA ALA A 16 -16.71 0.55 1.58
C ALA A 16 -16.76 1.40 2.86
N VAL A 17 -17.31 0.85 3.95
CA VAL A 17 -17.31 1.49 5.27
C VAL A 17 -15.89 1.78 5.76
N CYS A 18 -14.98 0.80 5.64
CA CYS A 18 -13.58 0.97 6.01
C CYS A 18 -12.88 2.07 5.21
N VAL A 19 -13.07 2.12 3.88
CA VAL A 19 -12.50 3.20 3.03
C VAL A 19 -12.99 4.57 3.49
N ARG A 20 -14.29 4.71 3.79
CA ARG A 20 -14.86 5.98 4.26
C ARG A 20 -14.29 6.46 5.59
N THR A 21 -13.67 5.58 6.39
CA THR A 21 -12.99 5.98 7.63
C THR A 21 -11.65 6.68 7.38
N LEU A 22 -11.01 6.43 6.22
CA LEU A 22 -9.71 6.98 5.84
C LEU A 22 -9.83 8.41 5.26
N ILE A 23 -10.99 8.76 4.71
CA ILE A 23 -11.22 10.03 4.01
C ILE A 23 -12.02 11.02 4.84
N ALA A 24 -11.73 12.31 4.66
CA ALA A 24 -12.50 13.38 5.27
C ALA A 24 -13.96 13.37 4.75
N GLN A 25 -14.91 13.78 5.60
CA GLN A 25 -16.34 13.82 5.22
C GLN A 25 -16.71 15.03 4.36
N LYS A 26 -15.87 16.09 4.38
CA LYS A 26 -16.13 17.35 3.70
C LYS A 26 -14.84 17.88 3.08
N LEU A 27 -14.98 18.60 1.98
CA LEU A 27 -13.90 19.40 1.42
C LEU A 27 -13.55 20.52 2.41
N SER A 28 -12.25 20.78 2.54
CA SER A 28 -11.69 21.84 3.37
C SER A 28 -10.62 22.55 2.57
N ASP A 29 -10.45 23.85 2.81
CA ASP A 29 -9.40 24.66 2.19
C ASP A 29 -8.02 24.40 2.83
N HIS A 30 -7.96 23.53 3.84
CA HIS A 30 -6.77 23.20 4.62
C HIS A 30 -6.58 21.68 4.75
N ALA A 31 -5.36 21.28 5.10
CA ALA A 31 -4.98 19.90 5.35
C ALA A 31 -5.19 19.46 6.81
N ASP A 32 -5.96 20.21 7.60
CA ASP A 32 -6.10 20.02 9.06
C ASP A 32 -6.57 18.62 9.46
N THR A 33 -7.30 17.93 8.59
CA THR A 33 -7.77 16.56 8.86
C THR A 33 -6.61 15.56 9.00
N LEU A 34 -5.43 15.87 8.47
CA LEU A 34 -4.21 15.07 8.64
C LEU A 34 -3.70 15.08 10.08
N HIS A 35 -4.00 16.14 10.85
CA HIS A 35 -3.62 16.29 12.25
C HIS A 35 -4.77 16.00 13.22
N GLY A 36 -5.92 15.57 12.71
CA GLY A 36 -7.07 15.18 13.51
C GLY A 36 -6.77 13.94 14.38
N ALA A 37 -7.50 13.80 15.48
CA ALA A 37 -7.49 12.60 16.30
C ALA A 37 -8.84 11.86 16.12
N PRO A 38 -8.95 10.86 15.22
CA PRO A 38 -7.87 10.25 14.42
C PRO A 38 -7.69 10.90 13.03
N PRO A 39 -6.51 10.77 12.39
CA PRO A 39 -6.17 11.51 11.18
C PRO A 39 -6.91 10.96 9.96
N ARG A 40 -7.21 11.81 8.97
CA ARG A 40 -7.92 11.45 7.73
C ARG A 40 -7.38 12.20 6.52
N LEU A 41 -7.34 11.56 5.36
CA LEU A 41 -6.97 12.21 4.10
C LEU A 41 -8.00 13.29 3.74
N PRO A 42 -7.56 14.55 3.52
CA PRO A 42 -8.38 15.55 2.86
C PRO A 42 -8.94 15.01 1.53
N LEU A 43 -10.24 15.21 1.28
CA LEU A 43 -10.87 14.80 0.01
C LEU A 43 -10.21 15.43 -1.21
N SER A 44 -9.53 16.57 -1.04
CA SER A 44 -8.79 17.23 -2.10
C SER A 44 -7.51 16.49 -2.51
N LEU A 45 -6.99 15.56 -1.70
CA LEU A 45 -5.84 14.69 -2.02
C LEU A 45 -6.26 13.34 -2.62
N VAL A 46 -7.55 13.01 -2.64
CA VAL A 46 -8.05 11.73 -3.13
C VAL A 46 -8.85 11.95 -4.41
N ASP A 47 -8.55 11.19 -5.47
CA ASP A 47 -9.43 11.18 -6.63
C ASP A 47 -10.68 10.33 -6.34
N TRP A 48 -11.80 11.01 -6.11
CA TRP A 48 -13.09 10.39 -5.79
C TRP A 48 -14.15 10.56 -6.89
N HIS A 49 -13.81 11.23 -7.99
CA HIS A 49 -14.75 11.48 -9.09
C HIS A 49 -14.41 10.67 -10.34
N SER A 50 -13.14 10.30 -10.52
CA SER A 50 -12.73 9.47 -11.64
C SER A 50 -12.87 7.97 -11.32
N GLU A 51 -13.03 7.16 -12.36
CA GLU A 51 -13.08 5.70 -12.25
C GLU A 51 -11.76 5.11 -12.78
N GLN A 52 -10.64 5.54 -12.21
CA GLN A 52 -9.31 5.05 -12.55
C GLN A 52 -8.50 4.81 -11.28
N ALA A 53 -7.59 3.83 -11.33
CA ALA A 53 -6.68 3.55 -10.23
C ALA A 53 -5.44 4.45 -10.26
N LYS A 54 -5.05 4.97 -11.43
CA LYS A 54 -3.84 5.78 -11.64
C LYS A 54 -4.02 7.20 -11.08
N PHE A 55 -2.95 7.73 -10.47
CA PHE A 55 -2.91 9.08 -9.90
C PHE A 55 -1.59 9.81 -10.23
N ASP A 56 -0.91 9.33 -11.26
CA ASP A 56 0.42 9.77 -11.70
C ASP A 56 0.44 11.28 -12.06
N ASP A 57 -0.72 11.83 -12.44
CA ASP A 57 -0.94 13.26 -12.73
C ASP A 57 -1.96 13.91 -11.78
N GLY A 58 -2.02 15.24 -11.81
CA GLY A 58 -3.00 16.02 -11.09
C GLY A 58 -2.68 16.19 -9.61
N PRO A 59 -3.62 16.71 -8.81
CA PRO A 59 -3.36 17.09 -7.43
C PRO A 59 -3.36 15.91 -6.44
N TYR A 60 -3.74 14.71 -6.86
CA TYR A 60 -4.06 13.60 -5.96
C TYR A 60 -2.85 12.78 -5.52
N LEU A 61 -2.92 12.17 -4.33
CA LEU A 61 -1.95 11.20 -3.81
C LEU A 61 -2.39 9.74 -3.98
N CYS A 62 -3.71 9.55 -4.13
CA CYS A 62 -4.32 8.25 -4.34
C CYS A 62 -5.71 8.44 -4.95
N THR A 63 -6.38 7.34 -5.22
CA THR A 63 -7.76 7.31 -5.71
C THR A 63 -8.65 6.54 -4.73
N VAL A 64 -9.97 6.70 -4.81
CA VAL A 64 -10.91 5.88 -4.01
C VAL A 64 -10.71 4.39 -4.28
N LEU A 65 -10.44 4.02 -5.54
CA LEU A 65 -10.13 2.63 -5.92
C LEU A 65 -8.79 2.16 -5.34
N GLY A 66 -7.80 3.06 -5.26
CA GLY A 66 -6.53 2.78 -4.58
C GLY A 66 -6.73 2.52 -3.09
N LEU A 67 -7.53 3.34 -2.40
CA LEU A 67 -7.86 3.13 -0.99
C LEU A 67 -8.65 1.83 -0.75
N ASP A 68 -9.61 1.51 -1.61
CA ASP A 68 -10.34 0.22 -1.56
C ASP A 68 -9.37 -0.96 -1.69
N TRP A 69 -8.41 -0.88 -2.62
CA TRP A 69 -7.36 -1.90 -2.74
C TRP A 69 -6.50 -2.00 -1.47
N ILE A 70 -6.10 -0.88 -0.86
CA ILE A 70 -5.33 -0.88 0.41
C ILE A 70 -6.16 -1.53 1.53
N VAL A 71 -7.46 -1.22 1.63
CA VAL A 71 -8.37 -1.80 2.62
C VAL A 71 -8.50 -3.31 2.42
N ILE A 72 -8.71 -3.77 1.19
CA ILE A 72 -8.78 -5.20 0.82
C ILE A 72 -7.51 -5.93 1.27
N ARG A 73 -6.33 -5.35 1.01
CA ARG A 73 -5.04 -5.92 1.42
C ARG A 73 -4.83 -5.90 2.93
N SER A 74 -5.25 -4.84 3.60
CA SER A 74 -5.08 -4.69 5.06
C SER A 74 -5.97 -5.68 5.84
N LEU A 75 -7.22 -5.86 5.38
CA LEU A 75 -8.17 -6.81 5.94
C LEU A 75 -7.93 -8.26 5.48
N ASP A 76 -7.05 -8.45 4.49
CA ASP A 76 -6.80 -9.72 3.82
C ASP A 76 -8.10 -10.45 3.42
N THR A 77 -9.08 -9.72 2.88
CA THR A 77 -10.34 -10.35 2.45
C THR A 77 -10.93 -9.59 1.28
N LYS A 78 -11.59 -10.33 0.38
CA LYS A 78 -12.24 -9.75 -0.80
C LYS A 78 -13.66 -9.27 -0.46
N PRO A 79 -14.18 -8.28 -1.20
CA PRO A 79 -15.61 -7.98 -1.17
C PRO A 79 -16.42 -9.20 -1.63
N ILE A 80 -17.59 -9.41 -1.03
CA ILE A 80 -18.48 -10.50 -1.41
C ILE A 80 -19.28 -10.08 -2.65
N SER A 81 -19.17 -10.87 -3.72
CA SER A 81 -19.97 -10.70 -4.94
C SER A 81 -21.31 -11.43 -4.86
N ASP A 82 -21.33 -12.61 -4.24
CA ASP A 82 -22.53 -13.43 -4.04
C ASP A 82 -22.86 -13.56 -2.53
N TRP A 83 -23.88 -12.83 -2.10
CA TRP A 83 -24.36 -12.83 -0.72
C TRP A 83 -25.19 -14.08 -0.34
N THR A 84 -25.27 -15.07 -1.22
CA THR A 84 -25.81 -16.41 -0.93
C THR A 84 -24.70 -17.45 -0.75
N ASP A 85 -23.45 -17.10 -1.06
CA ASP A 85 -22.28 -17.94 -0.76
C ASP A 85 -21.91 -17.81 0.74
N TYR A 86 -22.57 -18.61 1.56
CA TYR A 86 -22.36 -18.61 3.00
C TYR A 86 -20.94 -19.03 3.40
N ASN A 87 -20.24 -19.81 2.57
CA ASN A 87 -18.86 -20.20 2.87
C ASN A 87 -17.92 -19.01 2.70
N ALA A 88 -18.06 -18.25 1.61
CA ALA A 88 -17.29 -17.03 1.39
C ALA A 88 -17.57 -15.98 2.48
N ILE A 89 -18.85 -15.80 2.85
CA ILE A 89 -19.23 -14.87 3.92
C ILE A 89 -18.63 -15.31 5.26
N ASN A 90 -18.70 -16.61 5.62
CA ASN A 90 -18.13 -17.10 6.87
C ASN A 90 -16.61 -16.88 6.93
N LYS A 91 -15.90 -17.16 5.82
CA LYS A 91 -14.46 -16.87 5.70
C LYS A 91 -14.19 -15.37 5.90
N GLN A 92 -14.98 -14.48 5.29
CA GLN A 92 -14.84 -13.04 5.48
C GLN A 92 -15.03 -12.63 6.93
N ILE A 93 -16.08 -13.11 7.61
CA ILE A 93 -16.34 -12.81 9.03
C ILE A 93 -15.14 -13.19 9.89
N ILE A 94 -14.60 -14.40 9.73
CA ILE A 94 -13.45 -14.87 10.51
C ILE A 94 -12.22 -14.00 10.26
N ARG A 95 -11.94 -13.64 8.99
CA ARG A 95 -10.81 -12.76 8.66
C ARG A 95 -10.98 -11.36 9.28
N LEU A 96 -12.17 -10.79 9.23
CA LEU A 96 -12.47 -9.50 9.85
C LEU A 96 -12.26 -9.54 11.36
N GLU A 97 -12.74 -10.57 12.05
CA GLU A 97 -12.54 -10.71 13.50
C GLU A 97 -11.06 -10.82 13.87
N ASN A 98 -10.28 -11.60 13.12
CA ASN A 98 -8.85 -11.80 13.39
C ASN A 98 -8.03 -10.54 13.09
N ARG A 99 -8.29 -9.86 11.96
CA ARG A 99 -7.52 -8.69 11.52
C ARG A 99 -7.85 -7.40 12.26
N LEU A 100 -9.03 -7.34 12.87
CA LEU A 100 -9.50 -6.16 13.62
C LEU A 100 -9.58 -6.40 15.13
N GLY A 101 -9.47 -7.64 15.60
CA GLY A 101 -9.61 -7.96 17.02
C GLY A 101 -11.03 -7.73 17.54
N ILE A 102 -12.07 -7.98 16.72
CA ILE A 102 -13.48 -7.74 17.07
C ILE A 102 -14.30 -9.04 17.16
N ASN A 103 -15.52 -8.93 17.70
CA ASN A 103 -16.48 -10.03 17.75
C ASN A 103 -17.63 -9.79 16.77
N LEU A 104 -17.82 -10.71 15.82
CA LEU A 104 -18.94 -10.71 14.88
C LEU A 104 -19.84 -11.95 15.09
N GLY A 105 -19.95 -12.42 16.34
CA GLY A 105 -20.72 -13.60 16.71
C GLY A 105 -22.21 -13.49 16.36
N SER A 106 -22.80 -12.30 16.45
CA SER A 106 -24.17 -12.05 16.00
C SER A 106 -24.31 -12.22 14.48
N ALA A 107 -23.35 -11.74 13.69
CA ALA A 107 -23.32 -11.95 12.25
C ALA A 107 -23.18 -13.43 11.90
N ARG A 108 -22.29 -14.15 12.60
CA ARG A 108 -22.10 -15.59 12.42
C ARG A 108 -23.35 -16.40 12.79
N GLY A 109 -24.03 -16.03 13.88
CA GLY A 109 -25.30 -16.66 14.28
C GLY A 109 -26.36 -16.51 13.19
N ARG A 110 -26.55 -15.30 12.67
CA ARG A 110 -27.49 -15.05 11.56
C ARG A 110 -27.11 -15.81 10.28
N LEU A 111 -25.82 -15.91 9.98
CA LEU A 111 -25.33 -16.68 8.83
C LEU A 111 -25.66 -18.17 8.98
N ALA A 112 -25.42 -18.74 10.15
CA ALA A 112 -25.73 -20.13 10.45
C ALA A 112 -27.25 -20.41 10.35
N ASP A 113 -28.09 -19.48 10.81
CA ASP A 113 -29.55 -19.58 10.68
C ASP A 113 -29.97 -19.60 9.19
N LEU A 114 -29.41 -18.70 8.36
CA LEU A 114 -29.71 -18.65 6.92
C LEU A 114 -29.23 -19.90 6.17
N GLN A 115 -28.06 -20.42 6.53
CA GLN A 115 -27.50 -21.64 5.95
C GLN A 115 -28.36 -22.87 6.28
N ASN A 116 -28.85 -22.97 7.52
CA ASN A 116 -29.72 -24.06 7.96
C ASN A 116 -31.11 -24.03 7.31
N LEU A 117 -31.62 -22.82 7.02
CA LEU A 117 -32.96 -22.63 6.45
C LEU A 117 -32.98 -22.57 4.91
N GLN A 118 -31.81 -22.58 4.24
CA GLN A 118 -31.65 -22.33 2.79
C GLN A 118 -32.44 -21.10 2.32
N MET A 119 -32.35 -20.02 3.09
CA MET A 119 -33.12 -18.80 2.85
C MET A 119 -32.22 -17.64 2.48
N SER A 120 -32.69 -16.77 1.57
CA SER A 120 -32.31 -15.37 1.27
C SER A 120 -30.85 -14.90 1.42
N SER A 121 -30.44 -13.92 0.62
CA SER A 121 -29.12 -13.29 0.74
C SER A 121 -28.82 -12.76 2.15
N PHE A 122 -27.61 -13.05 2.64
CA PHE A 122 -27.08 -12.46 3.88
C PHE A 122 -26.90 -10.95 3.71
N SER A 123 -26.99 -10.22 4.82
CA SER A 123 -26.55 -8.83 4.90
C SER A 123 -26.01 -8.51 6.28
N TYR A 124 -24.95 -7.70 6.33
CA TYR A 124 -24.48 -7.11 7.57
C TYR A 124 -25.52 -6.11 8.10
N GLN A 125 -25.72 -6.14 9.42
CA GLN A 125 -26.50 -5.14 10.13
C GLN A 125 -25.63 -3.92 10.42
N GLU A 126 -26.27 -2.79 10.68
CA GLU A 126 -25.60 -1.53 11.01
C GLU A 126 -24.63 -1.72 12.19
N SER A 127 -25.03 -2.47 13.22
CA SER A 127 -24.15 -2.77 14.36
C SER A 127 -22.87 -3.52 13.99
N ASP A 128 -22.92 -4.43 13.00
CA ASP A 128 -21.72 -5.16 12.57
C ASP A 128 -20.79 -4.25 11.79
N LEU A 129 -21.36 -3.41 10.92
CA LEU A 129 -20.62 -2.47 10.07
C LEU A 129 -20.00 -1.34 10.89
N ASP A 130 -20.68 -0.86 11.92
CA ASP A 130 -20.12 0.08 12.90
C ASP A 130 -18.94 -0.55 13.65
N ALA A 131 -19.07 -1.81 14.09
CA ALA A 131 -17.97 -2.51 14.75
C ALA A 131 -16.76 -2.68 13.82
N ILE A 132 -16.99 -3.09 12.57
CA ILE A 132 -15.94 -3.24 11.55
C ILE A 132 -15.28 -1.90 11.24
N GLY A 133 -16.07 -0.86 10.95
CA GLY A 133 -15.58 0.47 10.58
C GLY A 133 -14.81 1.16 11.70
N ASN A 134 -15.29 1.04 12.95
CA ASN A 134 -14.61 1.62 14.11
C ASN A 134 -13.28 0.91 14.38
N ALA A 135 -13.26 -0.42 14.45
CA ALA A 135 -12.03 -1.17 14.71
C ALA A 135 -11.00 -1.04 13.59
N PHE A 136 -11.43 -1.04 12.32
CA PHE A 136 -10.54 -0.70 11.21
C PHE A 136 -9.98 0.72 11.37
N GLY A 137 -10.85 1.67 11.73
CA GLY A 137 -10.47 3.05 12.02
C GLY A 137 -9.43 3.19 13.14
N ASP A 138 -9.50 2.34 14.16
CA ASP A 138 -8.61 2.37 15.32
C ASP A 138 -7.28 1.67 15.06
N VAL A 139 -7.30 0.57 14.30
CA VAL A 139 -6.10 -0.26 14.02
C VAL A 139 -5.32 0.26 12.81
N TRP A 140 -5.99 0.59 11.70
CA TRP A 140 -5.34 0.77 10.40
C TRP A 140 -5.25 2.22 9.93
N ARG A 141 -6.11 3.11 10.43
CA ARG A 141 -6.19 4.48 9.90
C ARG A 141 -4.86 5.20 10.02
N LYS A 142 -4.28 5.31 11.22
CA LYS A 142 -3.03 6.04 11.43
C LYS A 142 -1.86 5.44 10.63
N PRO A 143 -1.64 4.11 10.61
CA PRO A 143 -0.64 3.49 9.74
C PRO A 143 -0.79 3.82 8.24
N ILE A 144 -2.00 3.71 7.69
CA ILE A 144 -2.25 3.98 6.26
C ILE A 144 -2.07 5.46 5.93
N ILE A 145 -2.61 6.36 6.76
CA ILE A 145 -2.46 7.80 6.56
C ILE A 145 -0.97 8.17 6.57
N ARG A 146 -0.20 7.64 7.54
CA ARG A 146 1.24 7.87 7.63
C ARG A 146 1.98 7.48 6.35
N LEU A 147 1.74 6.29 5.79
CA LEU A 147 2.34 5.89 4.52
C LEU A 147 2.03 6.88 3.38
N LEU A 148 0.81 7.38 3.34
CA LEU A 148 0.33 8.26 2.27
C LEU A 148 0.69 9.74 2.48
N THR A 149 1.18 10.14 3.66
CA THR A 149 1.40 11.56 3.98
C THR A 149 2.75 11.90 4.59
N GLU A 150 3.44 10.93 5.19
CA GLU A 150 4.76 11.12 5.80
C GLU A 150 5.90 10.52 4.95
N PHE A 151 5.58 9.70 3.93
CA PHE A 151 6.57 9.34 2.90
C PHE A 151 6.98 10.59 2.12
N GLN A 152 8.28 10.88 2.07
CA GLN A 152 8.81 12.20 1.70
C GLN A 152 8.29 12.72 0.35
N PRO A 153 8.25 11.92 -0.75
CA PRO A 153 7.64 12.36 -2.00
C PRO A 153 6.21 12.88 -1.86
N TYR A 154 5.39 12.25 -1.01
CA TYR A 154 4.00 12.64 -0.77
C TYR A 154 3.90 13.82 0.19
N ALA A 155 4.71 13.84 1.25
CA ALA A 155 4.81 14.95 2.18
C ALA A 155 5.17 16.25 1.46
N ASP A 156 6.11 16.20 0.52
CA ASP A 156 6.50 17.35 -0.28
C ASP A 156 5.36 17.86 -1.18
N LEU A 157 4.60 16.95 -1.83
CA LEU A 157 3.45 17.36 -2.62
C LEU A 157 2.39 18.02 -1.74
N ILE A 158 2.14 17.49 -0.53
CA ILE A 158 1.22 18.10 0.43
C ILE A 158 1.70 19.51 0.79
N ALA A 159 2.99 19.68 1.11
CA ALA A 159 3.58 20.96 1.46
C ALA A 159 3.45 21.97 0.31
N GLN A 160 3.79 21.57 -0.92
CA GLN A 160 3.61 22.37 -2.13
C GLN A 160 2.15 22.78 -2.30
N ARG A 161 1.20 21.86 -2.09
CA ARG A 161 -0.22 22.13 -2.25
C ARG A 161 -0.76 23.10 -1.20
N VAL A 162 -0.22 23.09 0.01
CA VAL A 162 -0.53 24.07 1.07
C VAL A 162 -0.01 25.46 0.67
N GLU A 163 1.25 25.54 0.20
CA GLU A 163 1.85 26.79 -0.29
C GLU A 163 1.05 27.41 -1.44
N ASP A 164 0.68 26.58 -2.42
CA ASP A 164 -0.09 26.98 -3.60
C ASP A 164 -1.59 27.23 -3.32
N ARG A 165 -2.06 26.97 -2.09
CA ARG A 165 -3.50 27.06 -1.70
C ARG A 165 -4.43 26.22 -2.58
N SER A 166 -3.93 25.09 -3.06
CA SER A 166 -4.63 24.18 -3.98
C SER A 166 -5.54 23.15 -3.29
N PHE A 167 -5.68 23.23 -1.96
CA PHE A 167 -6.68 22.49 -1.20
C PHE A 167 -8.09 23.05 -1.38
N SER A 168 -8.20 24.31 -1.84
CA SER A 168 -9.46 25.04 -1.89
C SER A 168 -10.53 24.36 -2.72
N MET A 169 -11.80 24.53 -2.31
CA MET A 169 -12.95 24.04 -3.09
C MET A 169 -12.94 24.58 -4.53
N GLN A 170 -12.50 25.83 -4.70
CA GLN A 170 -12.36 26.47 -6.00
C GLN A 170 -11.37 25.71 -6.90
N TYR A 171 -10.20 25.34 -6.37
CA TYR A 171 -9.21 24.57 -7.13
C TYR A 171 -9.73 23.17 -7.51
N GLN A 172 -10.40 22.49 -6.59
CA GLN A 172 -10.97 21.16 -6.85
C GLN A 172 -12.04 21.19 -7.93
N GLN A 173 -12.96 22.17 -7.87
CA GLN A 173 -13.99 22.36 -8.88
C GLN A 173 -13.37 22.72 -10.24
N TRP A 174 -12.38 23.61 -10.26
CA TRP A 174 -11.65 23.96 -11.49
C TRP A 174 -11.04 22.71 -12.13
N PHE A 175 -10.29 21.91 -11.37
CA PHE A 175 -9.57 20.76 -11.90
C PHE A 175 -10.52 19.72 -12.49
N GLN A 176 -11.65 19.47 -11.82
CA GLN A 176 -12.68 18.57 -12.32
C GLN A 176 -13.29 19.05 -13.64
N LEU A 177 -13.66 20.33 -13.74
CA LEU A 177 -14.22 20.92 -14.95
C LEU A 177 -13.19 20.97 -16.07
N TYR A 178 -11.93 21.25 -15.75
CA TYR A 178 -10.80 21.22 -16.68
C TYR A 178 -10.64 19.81 -17.27
N GLN A 179 -10.58 18.76 -16.44
CA GLN A 179 -10.49 17.39 -16.95
C GLN A 179 -11.70 16.98 -17.81
N ALA A 180 -12.91 17.39 -17.42
CA ALA A 180 -14.11 17.11 -18.19
C ALA A 180 -14.09 17.80 -19.56
N SER A 181 -13.66 19.07 -19.62
CA SER A 181 -13.56 19.83 -20.87
C SER A 181 -12.47 19.27 -21.80
N GLN A 182 -11.33 18.83 -21.26
CA GLN A 182 -10.30 18.15 -22.07
C GLN A 182 -10.81 16.86 -22.71
N LYS A 183 -11.70 16.11 -22.03
CA LYS A 183 -12.29 14.86 -22.55
C LYS A 183 -13.35 15.10 -23.63
N GLU A 184 -14.12 16.19 -23.55
CA GLU A 184 -15.11 16.55 -24.58
C GLU A 184 -14.48 17.05 -25.90
N GLY A 185 -13.22 17.49 -25.87
CA GLY A 185 -12.52 18.02 -27.04
C GLY A 185 -13.11 19.33 -27.56
N VAL A 186 -12.84 19.67 -28.83
CA VAL A 186 -13.16 20.97 -29.46
C VAL A 186 -14.66 21.16 -29.74
N THR A 187 -15.47 20.12 -29.60
CA THR A 187 -16.88 20.10 -30.03
C THR A 187 -17.88 20.85 -29.14
N GLY A 188 -17.43 21.63 -28.15
CA GLY A 188 -18.27 22.62 -27.46
C GLY A 188 -19.46 22.01 -26.70
N GLY A 189 -19.18 21.07 -25.80
CA GLY A 189 -20.18 20.40 -24.97
C GLY A 189 -20.59 21.18 -23.71
N HIS A 190 -21.39 20.51 -22.87
CA HIS A 190 -21.87 21.07 -21.61
C HIS A 190 -20.71 21.36 -20.64
N ALA A 191 -19.72 20.46 -20.54
CA ALA A 191 -18.59 20.64 -19.64
C ALA A 191 -17.69 21.83 -20.06
N SER A 192 -17.52 22.04 -21.36
CA SER A 192 -16.80 23.22 -21.89
C SER A 192 -17.51 24.54 -21.54
N THR A 193 -18.85 24.54 -21.56
CA THR A 193 -19.65 25.71 -21.16
C THR A 193 -19.54 25.97 -19.66
N GLU A 194 -19.68 24.94 -18.82
CA GLU A 194 -19.52 25.06 -17.36
C GLU A 194 -18.12 25.52 -16.96
N TYR A 195 -17.09 25.01 -17.64
CA TYR A 195 -15.70 25.44 -17.46
C TYR A 195 -15.54 26.95 -17.73
N GLY A 196 -16.07 27.44 -18.86
CA GLY A 196 -16.04 28.87 -19.19
C GLY A 196 -16.78 29.75 -18.17
N GLN A 197 -17.96 29.32 -17.72
CA GLN A 197 -18.72 30.01 -16.67
C GLN A 197 -18.00 30.02 -15.32
N PHE A 198 -17.32 28.92 -14.98
CA PHE A 198 -16.48 28.84 -13.80
C PHE A 198 -15.34 29.86 -13.87
N LEU A 199 -14.61 29.92 -15.00
CA LEU A 199 -13.49 30.86 -15.17
C LEU A 199 -13.92 32.32 -15.05
N GLN A 200 -15.08 32.70 -15.60
CA GLN A 200 -15.65 34.05 -15.45
C GLN A 200 -15.92 34.39 -13.98
N ARG A 201 -16.48 33.46 -13.20
CA ARG A 201 -16.71 33.65 -11.75
C ARG A 201 -15.41 33.69 -10.97
N ALA A 202 -14.47 32.79 -11.28
CA ALA A 202 -13.19 32.69 -10.59
C ALA A 202 -12.31 33.94 -10.81
N ALA A 203 -12.38 34.57 -11.98
CA ALA A 203 -11.67 35.82 -12.26
C ALA A 203 -12.16 37.01 -11.40
N LEU A 204 -13.38 36.94 -10.86
CA LEU A 204 -13.96 37.97 -9.99
C LEU A 204 -13.75 37.67 -8.49
N ALA A 205 -13.18 36.51 -8.14
CA ALA A 205 -13.00 36.09 -6.75
C ALA A 205 -11.72 36.69 -6.14
N ASP A 206 -11.76 36.95 -4.83
CA ASP A 206 -10.59 37.42 -4.07
C ASP A 206 -9.67 36.30 -3.56
N THR A 207 -10.03 35.04 -3.83
CA THR A 207 -9.28 33.84 -3.44
C THR A 207 -8.26 33.45 -4.53
N ASN A 208 -7.02 33.14 -4.12
CA ASN A 208 -5.99 32.58 -5.01
C ASN A 208 -6.06 31.03 -5.00
N PRO A 209 -5.73 30.35 -6.11
CA PRO A 209 -5.34 30.89 -7.43
C PRO A 209 -6.47 31.59 -8.20
N LYS A 210 -6.14 32.67 -8.95
CA LYS A 210 -7.10 33.54 -9.65
C LYS A 210 -7.08 33.32 -11.16
N GLY A 211 -8.13 32.69 -11.68
CA GLY A 211 -8.29 32.50 -13.11
C GLY A 211 -7.35 31.44 -13.71
N GLU A 212 -7.54 31.18 -15.00
CA GLU A 212 -7.02 29.97 -15.66
C GLU A 212 -5.49 29.84 -15.63
N ALA A 213 -4.76 30.93 -15.84
CA ALA A 213 -3.30 30.92 -15.88
C ALA A 213 -2.68 30.48 -14.54
N ASP A 214 -3.22 30.94 -13.42
CA ASP A 214 -2.74 30.59 -12.08
C ASP A 214 -3.04 29.13 -11.75
N PHE A 215 -4.25 28.64 -12.10
CA PHE A 215 -4.61 27.24 -11.92
C PHE A 215 -3.69 26.32 -12.73
N LEU A 216 -3.46 26.63 -14.01
CA LEU A 216 -2.58 25.84 -14.88
C LEU A 216 -1.12 25.89 -14.42
N LYS A 217 -0.64 27.05 -13.93
CA LYS A 217 0.69 27.17 -13.34
C LYS A 217 0.86 26.24 -12.14
N THR A 218 -0.13 26.24 -11.24
CA THR A 218 -0.17 25.38 -10.06
C THR A 218 -0.19 23.91 -10.44
N LEU A 219 -1.07 23.51 -11.36
CA LEU A 219 -1.15 22.12 -11.85
C LEU A 219 0.16 21.68 -12.52
N LYS A 220 0.78 22.54 -13.34
CA LYS A 220 2.05 22.24 -13.98
C LYS A 220 3.17 22.03 -12.96
N ALA A 221 3.23 22.85 -11.92
CA ALA A 221 4.21 22.70 -10.84
C ALA A 221 4.02 21.37 -10.10
N GLN A 222 2.77 20.97 -9.83
CA GLN A 222 2.46 19.68 -9.19
C GLN A 222 2.86 18.49 -10.08
N ASN A 223 2.48 18.50 -11.36
CA ASN A 223 2.84 17.42 -12.29
C ASN A 223 4.36 17.32 -12.51
N THR A 224 5.06 18.47 -12.54
CA THR A 224 6.52 18.48 -12.63
C THR A 224 7.14 17.85 -11.39
N GLY A 225 6.70 18.25 -10.18
CA GLY A 225 7.19 17.67 -8.94
C GLY A 225 6.89 16.17 -8.78
N LYS A 226 5.77 15.69 -9.35
CA LYS A 226 5.49 14.24 -9.41
C LYS A 226 6.44 13.51 -10.34
N ARG A 227 6.62 14.03 -11.55
CA ARG A 227 7.51 13.44 -12.56
C ARG A 227 8.96 13.39 -12.07
N ASP A 228 9.43 14.46 -11.42
CA ASP A 228 10.80 14.56 -10.92
C ASP A 228 11.06 13.59 -9.74
N ARG A 229 9.99 13.09 -9.08
CA ARG A 229 10.06 12.04 -8.04
C ARG A 229 9.74 10.64 -8.58
N GLY A 230 9.64 10.51 -9.91
CA GLY A 230 9.55 9.25 -10.64
C GLY A 230 8.50 8.27 -10.11
N LEU A 231 8.95 7.03 -9.87
CA LEU A 231 8.15 5.87 -9.47
C LEU A 231 7.26 6.13 -8.26
N ALA A 232 7.62 7.03 -7.34
CA ALA A 232 6.84 7.32 -6.15
C ALA A 232 5.36 7.65 -6.45
N PHE A 233 5.10 8.29 -7.60
CA PHE A 233 3.75 8.65 -8.03
C PHE A 233 3.09 7.68 -9.01
N ASN A 234 3.73 6.55 -9.31
CA ASN A 234 3.09 5.47 -10.06
C ASN A 234 2.33 4.54 -9.13
N VAL A 235 1.12 4.14 -9.54
CA VAL A 235 0.26 3.24 -8.77
C VAL A 235 0.95 1.94 -8.36
N VAL A 236 1.86 1.40 -9.19
CA VAL A 236 2.58 0.15 -8.88
C VAL A 236 3.59 0.30 -7.75
N PHE A 237 4.24 1.46 -7.63
CA PHE A 237 5.14 1.73 -6.52
C PHE A 237 4.37 1.86 -5.21
N GLN A 238 3.26 2.61 -5.22
CA GLN A 238 2.42 2.74 -4.03
C GLN A 238 1.88 1.38 -3.57
N ARG A 239 1.49 0.51 -4.52
CA ARG A 239 1.09 -0.87 -4.22
C ARG A 239 2.23 -1.66 -3.58
N ALA A 240 3.41 -1.65 -4.18
CA ALA A 240 4.59 -2.31 -3.64
C ALA A 240 4.96 -1.80 -2.24
N MET A 241 4.90 -0.48 -2.02
CA MET A 241 5.18 0.15 -0.74
C MET A 241 4.19 -0.29 0.34
N VAL A 242 2.89 -0.35 0.02
CA VAL A 242 1.85 -0.83 0.95
C VAL A 242 2.02 -2.32 1.23
N GLU A 243 2.24 -3.16 0.21
CA GLU A 243 2.43 -4.60 0.42
C GLU A 243 3.72 -4.89 1.20
N GLY A 244 4.80 -4.16 0.95
CA GLY A 244 6.04 -4.23 1.72
C GLY A 244 5.84 -3.83 3.18
N PHE A 245 5.04 -2.79 3.43
CA PHE A 245 4.63 -2.42 4.78
C PHE A 245 3.79 -3.51 5.45
N LEU A 246 2.80 -4.09 4.76
CA LEU A 246 1.97 -5.15 5.33
C LEU A 246 2.80 -6.37 5.73
N GLU A 247 3.83 -6.70 4.95
CA GLU A 247 4.81 -7.74 5.30
C GLU A 247 5.65 -7.33 6.52
N TYR A 248 6.20 -6.12 6.52
CA TYR A 248 6.99 -5.56 7.63
C TYR A 248 6.20 -5.44 8.94
N SER A 249 4.91 -5.14 8.84
CA SER A 249 4.01 -4.96 9.97
C SER A 249 3.79 -6.23 10.79
N GLN A 250 4.16 -7.40 10.25
CA GLN A 250 4.10 -8.69 10.93
C GLN A 250 5.16 -8.85 12.01
N PHE A 251 6.22 -8.03 11.99
CA PHE A 251 7.21 -8.03 13.07
C PHE A 251 6.56 -7.58 14.38
N GLY A 252 6.43 -8.52 15.31
CA GLY A 252 6.04 -8.25 16.69
C GLY A 252 7.22 -7.74 17.52
N GLU A 253 6.93 -7.18 18.71
CA GLU A 253 7.97 -6.62 19.59
C GLU A 253 9.04 -7.63 20.00
N ALA A 254 8.66 -8.90 20.23
CA ALA A 254 9.59 -9.97 20.58
C ALA A 254 10.62 -10.23 19.47
N ALA A 255 10.14 -10.43 18.23
CA ALA A 255 10.99 -10.67 17.06
C ALA A 255 12.01 -9.53 16.80
N VAL A 256 11.65 -8.31 17.18
CA VAL A 256 12.50 -7.12 17.02
C VAL A 256 13.49 -7.02 18.16
N SER A 257 13.07 -7.38 19.38
CA SER A 257 13.94 -7.39 20.56
C SER A 257 15.04 -8.44 20.45
N GLU A 258 14.78 -9.57 19.78
CA GLU A 258 15.80 -10.58 19.43
C GLU A 258 16.96 -9.98 18.63
N LEU A 259 16.73 -8.96 17.80
CA LEU A 259 17.83 -8.33 17.04
C LEU A 259 18.79 -7.52 17.92
N ALA A 260 18.32 -7.06 19.09
CA ALA A 260 19.12 -6.30 20.04
C ALA A 260 19.78 -7.17 21.13
N GLN A 261 19.46 -8.47 21.18
CA GLN A 261 20.00 -9.39 22.16
C GLN A 261 20.88 -10.42 21.46
N GLU A 262 22.19 -10.42 21.74
CA GLU A 262 23.01 -11.62 21.56
C GLU A 262 22.53 -12.66 22.59
N ASP A 263 21.73 -13.63 22.11
CA ASP A 263 21.25 -14.84 22.78
C ASP A 263 20.67 -14.69 24.22
N ASP A 264 19.34 -14.74 24.36
CA ASP A 264 18.72 -15.64 25.35
C ASP A 264 17.20 -15.81 25.12
N ASP A 265 16.76 -17.06 25.09
CA ASP A 265 15.39 -17.52 24.85
C ASP A 265 14.35 -16.87 25.78
N ASN A 266 13.15 -16.57 25.26
CA ASN A 266 11.84 -16.92 25.83
C ASN A 266 10.68 -16.45 24.91
N ASP A 267 10.15 -17.37 24.10
CA ASP A 267 9.08 -17.13 23.14
C ASP A 267 7.69 -16.99 23.77
N VAL A 268 6.93 -15.99 23.29
CA VAL A 268 5.47 -16.08 23.19
C VAL A 268 5.11 -15.99 21.70
N ASP A 269 4.96 -17.16 21.09
CA ASP A 269 4.56 -17.36 19.70
C ASP A 269 3.09 -16.93 19.48
N PHE A 270 2.90 -15.77 18.85
CA PHE A 270 1.64 -15.46 18.19
C PHE A 270 1.67 -16.09 16.80
N GLY A 271 1.30 -17.37 16.78
CA GLY A 271 1.43 -18.28 15.64
C GLY A 271 1.14 -17.68 14.27
N ASP A 272 1.89 -18.19 13.30
CA ASP A 272 1.73 -18.00 11.85
C ASP A 272 0.32 -17.53 11.47
N LEU A 273 0.18 -16.22 11.26
CA LEU A 273 -0.77 -15.72 10.28
C LEU A 273 -0.26 -16.27 8.94
N ALA A 274 -0.73 -17.47 8.58
CA ALA A 274 -0.44 -18.09 7.30
C ALA A 274 -1.01 -17.19 6.21
N PHE A 275 -0.16 -16.32 5.68
CA PHE A 275 -0.36 -15.72 4.37
C PHE A 275 -0.20 -16.88 3.39
N ASP A 276 -1.30 -17.32 2.79
CA ASP A 276 -1.26 -18.24 1.65
C ASP A 276 -0.47 -17.53 0.54
N ASP A 277 0.82 -17.84 0.44
CA ASP A 277 1.77 -17.27 -0.54
C ASP A 277 1.57 -17.90 -1.94
N ASP A 278 0.59 -18.82 -2.11
CA ASP A 278 0.32 -19.60 -3.33
C ASP A 278 -0.78 -19.01 -4.23
N LEU A 279 -0.94 -17.69 -4.22
CA LEU A 279 -1.80 -17.00 -5.17
C LEU A 279 -1.01 -16.58 -6.40
N GLU A 280 -0.77 -17.55 -7.28
CA GLU A 280 -0.32 -17.30 -8.65
C GLU A 280 -1.27 -16.29 -9.32
N LEU A 281 -0.78 -15.06 -9.48
CA LEU A 281 -1.41 -14.00 -10.26
C LEU A 281 -1.26 -14.35 -11.74
N THR A 282 -2.20 -15.13 -12.27
CA THR A 282 -2.38 -15.25 -13.73
C THR A 282 -2.93 -13.95 -14.30
N ASP A 283 -2.45 -13.58 -15.47
CA ASP A 283 -2.71 -12.32 -16.18
C ASP A 283 -4.20 -11.97 -16.27
N ILE A 284 -4.59 -10.82 -15.71
CA ILE A 284 -5.94 -10.23 -15.88
C ILE A 284 -5.77 -8.90 -16.61
N GLU A 285 -6.17 -8.88 -17.88
CA GLU A 285 -6.62 -7.68 -18.56
C GLU A 285 -7.92 -7.22 -17.88
N ASP A 286 -7.88 -6.04 -17.24
CA ASP A 286 -8.94 -5.11 -16.77
C ASP A 286 -10.42 -5.52 -16.53
N ASP A 287 -10.82 -6.79 -16.54
CA ASP A 287 -12.16 -7.25 -16.18
C ASP A 287 -12.08 -8.54 -15.32
N ALA A 288 -12.75 -8.49 -14.17
CA ALA A 288 -13.00 -9.58 -13.20
C ALA A 288 -11.77 -10.15 -12.42
N PHE A 289 -11.71 -9.79 -11.14
CA PHE A 289 -10.76 -10.29 -10.13
C PHE A 289 -11.02 -11.76 -9.73
N GLU A 290 -10.43 -12.75 -10.40
CA GLU A 290 -10.33 -14.12 -9.87
C GLU A 290 -9.04 -14.29 -9.04
N PHE A 291 -9.17 -14.81 -7.81
CA PHE A 291 -8.05 -15.38 -7.03
C PHE A 291 -8.22 -16.89 -7.11
N SER A 292 -7.11 -17.63 -7.10
CA SER A 292 -7.18 -19.08 -6.93
C SER A 292 -7.85 -19.44 -5.60
N GLU A 293 -8.73 -20.43 -5.64
CA GLU A 293 -9.39 -20.97 -4.46
C GLU A 293 -8.36 -21.71 -3.60
N ALA A 294 -8.06 -21.15 -2.42
CA ALA A 294 -7.32 -21.88 -1.39
C ALA A 294 -8.06 -23.18 -1.02
N ALA A 295 -7.30 -24.27 -0.91
CA ALA A 295 -7.79 -25.63 -0.70
C ALA A 295 -8.71 -25.76 0.54
N PRO A 296 -9.72 -26.65 0.51
CA PRO A 296 -10.65 -26.81 1.62
C PRO A 296 -9.96 -27.57 2.77
N GLY A 297 -9.62 -26.87 3.86
CA GLY A 297 -9.11 -27.52 5.06
C GLY A 297 -8.38 -26.67 6.11
N SER A 298 -8.13 -25.38 5.89
CA SER A 298 -7.50 -24.54 6.92
C SER A 298 -8.50 -24.27 8.06
N ASN A 299 -8.28 -24.92 9.20
CA ASN A 299 -9.06 -24.74 10.43
C ASN A 299 -8.70 -23.39 11.07
N VAL A 300 -9.19 -22.29 10.50
CA VAL A 300 -9.14 -20.97 11.15
C VAL A 300 -10.20 -20.94 12.24
N THR A 301 -9.78 -21.11 13.49
CA THR A 301 -10.68 -21.05 14.65
C THR A 301 -10.85 -19.60 15.11
N SER A 302 -12.09 -19.22 15.45
CA SER A 302 -12.42 -17.86 15.91
C SER A 302 -11.83 -17.59 17.30
N VAL A 303 -11.32 -16.38 17.52
CA VAL A 303 -10.75 -15.94 18.80
C VAL A 303 -11.82 -15.83 19.91
N PRO A 304 -11.55 -16.29 21.15
CA PRO A 304 -12.47 -16.17 22.28
C PRO A 304 -12.76 -14.69 22.67
N SER A 305 -14.01 -14.39 23.00
CA SER A 305 -14.49 -13.00 23.23
C SER A 305 -13.82 -12.25 24.38
N SER A 306 -13.25 -12.95 25.38
CA SER A 306 -12.65 -12.33 26.57
C SER A 306 -11.26 -11.72 26.36
N GLY A 307 -10.68 -11.83 25.16
CA GLY A 307 -9.34 -11.30 24.83
C GLY A 307 -9.30 -10.24 23.71
N LEU A 308 -10.43 -10.01 23.03
CA LEU A 308 -10.49 -9.24 21.79
C LEU A 308 -10.01 -7.79 21.93
N GLY A 309 -10.46 -7.06 22.96
CA GLY A 309 -10.00 -5.68 23.18
C GLY A 309 -8.50 -5.56 23.51
N LYS A 310 -7.88 -6.61 24.07
CA LYS A 310 -6.41 -6.63 24.26
C LYS A 310 -5.69 -6.86 22.93
N ILE A 311 -6.25 -7.72 22.08
CA ILE A 311 -5.71 -8.01 20.74
C ILE A 311 -5.80 -6.76 19.86
N GLU A 312 -6.95 -6.10 19.82
CA GLU A 312 -7.13 -4.83 19.09
C GLU A 312 -6.11 -3.78 19.55
N SER A 313 -5.93 -3.60 20.86
CA SER A 313 -4.94 -2.67 21.41
C SER A 313 -3.50 -3.05 21.05
N ALA A 314 -3.17 -4.35 21.04
CA ALA A 314 -1.84 -4.83 20.68
C ALA A 314 -1.56 -4.64 19.18
N LEU A 315 -2.51 -5.00 18.32
CA LEU A 315 -2.43 -4.79 16.86
C LEU A 315 -2.26 -3.31 16.53
N LYS A 316 -3.05 -2.44 17.18
CA LYS A 316 -2.92 -0.99 17.04
C LYS A 316 -1.52 -0.50 17.40
N ALA A 317 -1.02 -0.86 18.57
CA ALA A 317 0.32 -0.44 19.02
C ALA A 317 1.41 -0.93 18.06
N GLN A 318 1.36 -2.20 17.67
CA GLN A 318 2.29 -2.81 16.71
C GLN A 318 2.27 -2.07 15.37
N TYR A 319 1.12 -1.94 14.71
CA TYR A 319 1.05 -1.30 13.39
C TYR A 319 1.39 0.20 13.45
N GLU A 320 1.09 0.89 14.55
CA GLU A 320 1.51 2.27 14.75
C GLU A 320 3.04 2.41 14.87
N SER A 321 3.73 1.50 15.58
CA SER A 321 5.20 1.48 15.63
C SER A 321 5.79 1.10 14.28
N ARG A 322 5.36 -0.03 13.71
CA ARG A 322 5.88 -0.57 12.44
C ARG A 322 5.72 0.41 11.28
N SER A 323 4.61 1.15 11.22
CA SER A 323 4.42 2.15 10.16
C SER A 323 5.35 3.35 10.31
N SER A 324 5.71 3.73 11.55
CA SER A 324 6.67 4.80 11.81
C SER A 324 8.06 4.40 11.34
N GLU A 325 8.50 3.21 11.72
CA GLU A 325 9.81 2.66 11.36
C GLU A 325 9.93 2.42 9.86
N TYR A 326 8.91 1.81 9.24
CA TYR A 326 8.88 1.55 7.80
C TYR A 326 8.96 2.85 6.98
N VAL A 327 8.18 3.87 7.34
CA VAL A 327 8.25 5.18 6.65
C VAL A 327 9.59 5.86 6.89
N ALA A 328 10.15 5.79 8.10
CA ALA A 328 11.48 6.32 8.38
C ALA A 328 12.55 5.64 7.50
N ALA A 329 12.51 4.31 7.36
CA ALA A 329 13.41 3.56 6.50
C ALA A 329 13.24 3.93 5.01
N MET A 330 12.00 4.04 4.53
CA MET A 330 11.73 4.47 3.15
C MET A 330 12.21 5.91 2.89
N ASN A 331 12.09 6.79 3.87
CA ASN A 331 12.60 8.17 3.77
C ASN A 331 14.15 8.20 3.81
N ARG A 332 14.81 7.36 4.63
CA ARG A 332 16.27 7.19 4.62
C ARG A 332 16.74 6.71 3.24
N PHE A 333 16.05 5.72 2.66
CA PHE A 333 16.29 5.20 1.32
C PHE A 333 16.17 6.28 0.22
N VAL A 334 15.05 7.00 0.17
CA VAL A 334 14.82 8.04 -0.85
C VAL A 334 15.76 9.24 -0.67
N ALA A 335 16.11 9.60 0.56
CA ALA A 335 17.05 10.69 0.82
C ALA A 335 18.47 10.32 0.39
N ALA A 336 18.89 9.08 0.62
CA ALA A 336 20.24 8.63 0.34
C ALA A 336 20.46 8.28 -1.14
N ILE A 337 19.46 7.68 -1.80
CA ILE A 337 19.56 7.22 -3.20
C ILE A 337 18.34 7.66 -4.03
N PRO A 338 18.10 8.98 -4.19
CA PRO A 338 16.89 9.50 -4.83
C PRO A 338 16.72 9.03 -6.28
N ASN A 339 17.83 8.78 -6.98
CA ASN A 339 17.82 8.30 -8.38
C ASN A 339 17.19 6.90 -8.51
N LEU A 340 17.11 6.10 -7.43
CA LEU A 340 16.39 4.82 -7.47
C LEU A 340 14.87 4.98 -7.56
N LEU A 341 14.32 6.20 -7.49
CA LEU A 341 12.94 6.43 -7.89
C LEU A 341 12.78 6.56 -9.41
N GLU A 342 13.85 6.58 -10.20
CA GLU A 342 13.75 6.51 -11.66
C GLU A 342 13.54 5.05 -12.10
N VAL A 343 12.65 4.81 -13.08
CA VAL A 343 12.36 3.44 -13.54
C VAL A 343 13.58 2.78 -14.18
N ASP A 344 14.41 3.57 -14.85
CA ASP A 344 15.62 3.15 -15.53
C ASP A 344 16.89 3.35 -14.69
N ALA A 345 16.73 3.53 -13.37
CA ALA A 345 17.83 3.67 -12.44
C ALA A 345 18.86 2.55 -12.60
N GLU A 346 20.12 2.96 -12.60
CA GLU A 346 21.27 2.07 -12.72
C GLU A 346 21.88 1.82 -11.34
N PHE A 347 22.48 0.65 -11.18
CA PHE A 347 23.29 0.31 -10.03
C PHE A 347 24.59 -0.34 -10.48
N GLU A 348 25.62 -0.20 -9.66
CA GLU A 348 26.93 -0.83 -9.85
C GLU A 348 27.07 -1.99 -8.86
N SER A 349 27.34 -3.18 -9.37
CA SER A 349 27.66 -4.37 -8.56
C SER A 349 29.04 -4.25 -7.92
N ALA A 350 29.33 -5.13 -6.95
CA ALA A 350 30.64 -5.18 -6.30
C ALA A 350 31.80 -5.48 -7.27
N GLU A 351 31.52 -6.12 -8.41
CA GLU A 351 32.49 -6.41 -9.47
C GLU A 351 32.62 -5.28 -10.52
N GLY A 352 31.93 -4.14 -10.33
CA GLY A 352 31.95 -3.01 -11.26
C GLY A 352 31.10 -3.20 -12.51
N LYS A 353 30.19 -4.19 -12.53
CA LYS A 353 29.20 -4.35 -13.60
C LYS A 353 28.01 -3.42 -13.34
N PHE A 354 27.57 -2.73 -14.38
CA PHE A 354 26.38 -1.88 -14.35
C PHE A 354 25.14 -2.66 -14.77
N GLY A 355 24.06 -2.48 -14.03
CA GLY A 355 22.75 -3.08 -14.33
C GLY A 355 21.61 -2.11 -14.07
N LYS A 356 20.43 -2.42 -14.62
CA LYS A 356 19.19 -1.71 -14.29
C LYS A 356 18.62 -2.26 -12.98
N PHE A 357 18.40 -1.39 -12.00
CA PHE A 357 18.02 -1.78 -10.65
C PHE A 357 16.65 -2.46 -10.63
N TRP A 358 15.64 -1.83 -11.23
CA TRP A 358 14.25 -2.31 -11.26
C TRP A 358 13.94 -3.33 -12.37
N LEU A 359 14.95 -3.84 -13.08
CA LEU A 359 14.74 -4.81 -14.15
C LEU A 359 14.03 -6.05 -13.62
N GLY A 360 12.96 -6.48 -14.29
CA GLY A 360 12.17 -7.62 -13.86
C GLY A 360 11.14 -7.31 -12.77
N SER A 361 11.17 -6.12 -12.17
CA SER A 361 10.13 -5.58 -11.29
C SER A 361 9.41 -4.41 -11.97
N PHE A 362 9.71 -3.15 -11.61
CA PHE A 362 9.06 -1.98 -12.24
C PHE A 362 9.51 -1.72 -13.67
N LEU A 363 10.70 -2.18 -14.08
CA LEU A 363 11.19 -2.03 -15.45
C LEU A 363 11.01 -3.33 -16.23
N LYS A 364 10.32 -3.24 -17.38
CA LYS A 364 10.21 -4.35 -18.32
C LYS A 364 11.51 -4.56 -19.10
N ALA A 365 11.76 -5.77 -19.57
CA ALA A 365 12.94 -6.09 -20.37
C ALA A 365 12.97 -5.32 -21.70
N GLU A 366 11.79 -5.10 -22.30
CA GLU A 366 11.59 -4.28 -23.50
C GLU A 366 11.61 -2.76 -23.25
N GLY A 367 11.69 -2.33 -21.99
CA GLY A 367 11.65 -0.94 -21.56
C GLY A 367 10.25 -0.47 -21.14
N GLY A 368 10.23 0.65 -20.40
CA GLY A 368 9.02 1.23 -19.82
C GLY A 368 8.58 0.58 -18.50
N ILE A 369 7.61 1.21 -17.86
CA ILE A 369 7.09 0.80 -16.55
C ILE A 369 6.19 -0.43 -16.69
N ASP A 370 6.41 -1.43 -15.85
CA ASP A 370 5.53 -2.58 -15.66
C ASP A 370 4.40 -2.23 -14.67
N PHE A 371 3.19 -2.04 -15.19
CA PHE A 371 2.01 -1.70 -14.39
C PHE A 371 1.27 -2.92 -13.80
N THR A 372 1.81 -4.13 -13.96
CA THR A 372 1.15 -5.37 -13.50
C THR A 372 1.17 -5.52 -11.98
N GLN A 373 0.21 -6.30 -11.45
CA GLN A 373 0.23 -6.73 -10.04
C GLN A 373 1.51 -7.51 -9.72
N GLY A 374 1.97 -8.37 -10.65
CA GLY A 374 3.22 -9.12 -10.49
C GLY A 374 4.45 -8.24 -10.32
N ALA A 375 4.53 -7.11 -11.03
CA ALA A 375 5.62 -6.14 -10.85
C ALA A 375 5.62 -5.52 -9.45
N SER A 376 4.44 -5.13 -8.95
CA SER A 376 4.29 -4.59 -7.59
C SER A 376 4.69 -5.63 -6.54
N SER A 377 4.24 -6.87 -6.70
CA SER A 377 4.56 -7.99 -5.79
C SER A 377 6.05 -8.33 -5.77
N ARG A 378 6.77 -8.20 -6.89
CA ARG A 378 8.24 -8.38 -6.90
C ARG A 378 8.98 -7.21 -6.29
N ALA A 379 8.51 -5.98 -6.53
CA ALA A 379 9.13 -4.78 -5.96
C ALA A 379 8.90 -4.65 -4.45
N LYS A 380 7.76 -5.14 -3.93
CA LYS A 380 7.48 -5.14 -2.49
C LYS A 380 8.59 -5.83 -1.70
N ASP A 381 9.15 -6.90 -2.25
CA ASP A 381 10.16 -7.73 -1.59
C ASP A 381 11.48 -6.96 -1.42
N ILE A 382 11.84 -6.13 -2.41
CA ILE A 382 12.96 -5.18 -2.29
C ILE A 382 12.65 -4.15 -1.20
N LEU A 383 11.49 -3.48 -1.26
CA LEU A 383 11.16 -2.42 -0.30
C LEU A 383 11.07 -2.95 1.14
N PHE A 384 10.52 -4.15 1.32
CA PHE A 384 10.53 -4.87 2.59
C PHE A 384 11.96 -5.16 3.07
N ALA A 385 12.82 -5.70 2.21
CA ALA A 385 14.21 -5.99 2.57
C ALA A 385 14.95 -4.71 2.95
N VAL A 386 14.75 -3.60 2.23
CA VAL A 386 15.32 -2.28 2.58
C VAL A 386 14.88 -1.83 3.97
N ALA A 387 13.59 -1.93 4.30
CA ALA A 387 13.11 -1.60 5.64
C ALA A 387 13.71 -2.51 6.72
N ALA A 388 13.87 -3.80 6.44
CA ALA A 388 14.46 -4.76 7.36
C ALA A 388 15.97 -4.54 7.56
N MET A 389 16.70 -4.11 6.52
CA MET A 389 18.12 -3.72 6.62
C MET A 389 18.29 -2.51 7.54
N CYS A 390 17.46 -1.47 7.39
CA CYS A 390 17.47 -0.32 8.30
C CYS A 390 17.12 -0.74 9.74
N LEU A 391 16.13 -1.62 9.93
CA LEU A 391 15.78 -2.13 11.25
C LEU A 391 16.95 -2.89 11.89
N TYR A 392 17.65 -3.72 11.12
CA TYR A 392 18.80 -4.47 11.61
C TYR A 392 19.92 -3.54 12.07
N ASP A 393 20.22 -2.50 11.29
CA ASP A 393 21.19 -1.45 11.63
C ASP A 393 20.79 -0.69 12.89
N ASP A 394 19.53 -0.23 12.96
CA ASP A 394 19.01 0.56 14.09
C ASP A 394 19.03 -0.22 15.42
N MET A 395 18.99 -1.56 15.39
CA MET A 395 19.00 -2.41 16.58
C MET A 395 20.41 -2.80 17.05
N ARG A 396 21.46 -2.55 16.24
CA ARG A 396 22.85 -2.81 16.62
C ARG A 396 23.45 -1.64 17.41
N GLU A 397 24.52 -1.93 18.17
CA GLU A 397 25.15 -0.91 19.01
C GLU A 397 25.67 0.26 18.16
N PRO A 398 25.42 1.54 18.53
CA PRO A 398 25.74 2.73 17.71
C PRO A 398 27.23 2.95 17.38
N VAL A 399 28.12 2.09 17.87
CA VAL A 399 29.58 2.27 17.83
C VAL A 399 30.22 1.38 16.75
N GLU A 400 29.52 0.36 16.26
CA GLU A 400 29.99 -0.53 15.20
C GLU A 400 29.14 -0.34 13.94
N GLU A 401 29.78 -0.11 12.79
CA GLU A 401 29.09 -0.11 11.50
C GLU A 401 28.55 -1.52 11.23
N SER A 402 27.30 -1.62 10.79
CA SER A 402 26.68 -2.91 10.50
C SER A 402 27.32 -3.53 9.24
N ASP A 403 27.73 -4.80 9.29
CA ASP A 403 28.27 -5.49 8.10
C ASP A 403 27.16 -6.14 7.27
N PHE A 404 27.02 -5.70 6.02
CA PHE A 404 26.09 -6.29 5.05
C PHE A 404 26.29 -7.79 4.87
N ASN A 405 27.54 -8.28 4.84
CA ASN A 405 27.80 -9.70 4.62
C ASN A 405 27.35 -10.54 5.81
N GLU A 406 27.48 -10.00 7.02
CA GLU A 406 27.00 -10.63 8.24
C GLU A 406 25.47 -10.67 8.26
N PHE A 407 24.81 -9.55 7.96
CA PHE A 407 23.36 -9.49 7.80
C PHE A 407 22.88 -10.52 6.76
N TRP A 408 23.53 -10.57 5.60
CA TRP A 408 23.20 -11.46 4.50
C TRP A 408 23.38 -12.95 4.87
N ALA A 409 24.48 -13.28 5.56
CA ALA A 409 24.72 -14.63 6.05
C ALA A 409 23.69 -15.04 7.10
N THR A 410 23.40 -14.16 8.05
CA THR A 410 22.42 -14.39 9.13
C THR A 410 21.01 -14.61 8.56
N CYS A 411 20.60 -13.85 7.55
CA CYS A 411 19.30 -14.04 6.90
C CYS A 411 19.17 -15.38 6.17
N GLN A 412 20.28 -16.02 5.81
CA GLN A 412 20.27 -17.35 5.18
C GLN A 412 20.32 -18.50 6.20
N ASP A 413 20.67 -18.21 7.46
CA ASP A 413 20.71 -19.20 8.53
C ASP A 413 19.28 -19.58 8.97
N PRO A 414 18.88 -20.86 8.86
CA PRO A 414 17.58 -21.33 9.34
C PRO A 414 17.36 -21.16 10.84
N THR A 415 18.43 -20.96 11.62
CA THR A 415 18.42 -20.83 13.07
C THR A 415 18.41 -19.38 13.56
N ALA A 416 18.46 -18.40 12.64
CA ALA A 416 18.44 -16.99 13.01
C ALA A 416 17.12 -16.55 13.67
N GLY A 417 17.15 -15.35 14.27
CA GLY A 417 15.97 -14.70 14.84
C GLY A 417 14.83 -14.52 13.84
N ALA A 418 13.63 -14.28 14.34
CA ALA A 418 12.40 -14.24 13.54
C ALA A 418 12.45 -13.22 12.38
N VAL A 419 13.09 -12.06 12.58
CA VAL A 419 13.26 -11.04 11.53
C VAL A 419 14.15 -11.55 10.40
N CYS A 420 15.37 -12.02 10.71
CA CYS A 420 16.32 -12.54 9.72
C CYS A 420 15.75 -13.76 8.96
N ARG A 421 15.04 -14.67 9.64
CA ARG A 421 14.35 -15.78 8.97
C ARG A 421 13.26 -15.32 8.01
N LYS A 422 12.52 -14.26 8.36
CA LYS A 422 11.53 -13.68 7.45
C LYS A 422 12.20 -13.06 6.23
N VAL A 423 13.28 -12.30 6.40
CA VAL A 423 14.09 -11.79 5.29
C VAL A 423 14.59 -12.93 4.41
N GLY A 424 15.14 -14.01 5.00
CA GLY A 424 15.56 -15.20 4.27
C GLY A 424 14.47 -15.85 3.42
N ARG A 425 13.22 -15.90 3.92
CA ARG A 425 12.06 -16.36 3.13
C ARG A 425 11.79 -15.44 1.93
N VAL A 426 11.87 -14.13 2.12
CA VAL A 426 11.70 -13.15 1.04
C VAL A 426 12.81 -13.28 0.00
N LEU A 427 14.07 -13.42 0.42
CA LEU A 427 15.20 -13.63 -0.50
C LEU A 427 15.00 -14.89 -1.35
N LYS A 428 14.55 -16.00 -0.74
CA LYS A 428 14.18 -17.21 -1.48
C LYS A 428 13.03 -16.96 -2.47
N ARG A 429 11.98 -16.24 -2.07
CA ARG A 429 10.88 -15.88 -2.99
C ARG A 429 11.35 -15.06 -4.19
N MET A 430 12.34 -14.20 -4.00
CA MET A 430 12.95 -13.38 -5.06
C MET A 430 13.80 -14.21 -6.06
N THR A 431 14.19 -15.44 -5.73
CA THR A 431 15.19 -16.21 -6.49
C THR A 431 14.78 -17.66 -6.83
N ASN A 432 13.71 -18.19 -6.24
CA ASN A 432 13.39 -19.63 -6.35
C ASN A 432 12.91 -20.08 -7.72
N THR A 433 12.30 -19.21 -8.53
CA THR A 433 11.63 -19.63 -9.78
C THR A 433 11.97 -18.74 -10.96
N ASP A 434 11.75 -19.27 -12.17
CA ASP A 434 11.76 -18.53 -13.43
C ASP A 434 10.91 -17.25 -13.46
N ALA A 435 9.84 -17.22 -12.65
CA ALA A 435 8.92 -16.08 -12.55
C ALA A 435 9.31 -15.08 -11.45
N SER A 436 10.22 -15.46 -10.55
CA SER A 436 10.77 -14.61 -9.50
C SER A 436 11.57 -13.44 -10.10
N LEU A 437 11.90 -12.45 -9.26
CA LEU A 437 12.66 -11.29 -9.70
C LEU A 437 14.01 -11.68 -10.34
N GLY A 438 14.81 -12.49 -9.64
CA GLY A 438 16.09 -12.98 -10.14
C GLY A 438 15.93 -13.82 -11.40
N GLY A 439 14.94 -14.72 -11.45
CA GLY A 439 14.65 -15.52 -12.65
C GLY A 439 14.32 -14.67 -13.89
N ARG A 440 13.54 -13.59 -13.73
CA ARG A 440 13.21 -12.65 -14.81
C ARG A 440 14.43 -11.84 -15.26
N ILE A 441 15.30 -11.44 -14.33
CA ILE A 441 16.56 -10.74 -14.65
C ILE A 441 17.45 -11.67 -15.48
N LEU A 442 17.71 -12.89 -15.02
CA LEU A 442 18.53 -13.86 -15.76
C LEU A 442 17.97 -14.14 -17.15
N ARG A 443 16.65 -14.32 -17.27
CA ARG A 443 15.98 -14.51 -18.56
C ARG A 443 16.19 -13.32 -19.50
N SER A 444 16.11 -12.09 -18.99
CA SER A 444 16.34 -10.88 -19.79
C SER A 444 17.78 -10.77 -20.31
N GLN A 445 18.73 -11.39 -19.60
CA GLN A 445 20.13 -11.49 -20.00
C GLN A 445 20.41 -12.71 -20.91
N GLY A 446 19.39 -13.51 -21.24
CA GLY A 446 19.53 -14.72 -22.07
C GLY A 446 20.04 -15.95 -21.33
N HIS A 447 20.03 -15.94 -19.99
CA HIS A 447 20.41 -17.08 -19.16
C HIS A 447 19.19 -17.92 -18.78
N SER A 448 19.41 -19.24 -18.64
CA SER A 448 18.43 -20.11 -17.98
C SER A 448 18.38 -19.80 -16.49
N HIS A 449 17.23 -20.06 -15.85
CA HIS A 449 17.10 -19.90 -14.41
C HIS A 449 18.12 -20.74 -13.66
N ASP A 450 18.76 -20.11 -12.68
CA ASP A 450 19.78 -20.66 -11.83
C ASP A 450 19.65 -19.94 -10.47
N PRO A 451 19.17 -20.62 -9.41
CA PRO A 451 18.92 -19.99 -8.12
C PRO A 451 20.15 -19.31 -7.51
N ASP A 452 21.34 -19.86 -7.73
CA ASP A 452 22.58 -19.31 -7.16
C ASP A 452 22.92 -17.97 -7.84
N LYS A 453 22.84 -17.93 -9.18
CA LYS A 453 23.03 -16.67 -9.92
C LYS A 453 21.94 -15.64 -9.64
N ALA A 454 20.71 -16.09 -9.44
CA ALA A 454 19.61 -15.22 -9.05
C ALA A 454 19.86 -14.62 -7.66
N MET A 455 20.43 -15.42 -6.74
CA MET A 455 20.83 -14.97 -5.40
C MET A 455 21.97 -13.95 -5.46
N ASP A 456 22.98 -14.17 -6.30
CA ASP A 456 24.08 -13.20 -6.52
C ASP A 456 23.55 -11.86 -7.04
N GLU A 457 22.61 -11.88 -7.99
CA GLU A 457 21.97 -10.66 -8.52
C GLU A 457 21.19 -9.87 -7.44
N MET A 458 20.58 -10.58 -6.47
CA MET A 458 19.86 -9.95 -5.36
C MET A 458 20.81 -9.45 -4.29
N HIS A 459 21.88 -10.21 -4.00
CA HIS A 459 22.96 -9.79 -3.12
C HIS A 459 23.55 -8.45 -3.57
N ASP A 460 23.92 -8.32 -4.85
CA ASP A 460 24.53 -7.09 -5.36
C ASP A 460 23.58 -5.88 -5.31
N ARG A 461 22.29 -6.06 -5.60
CA ARG A 461 21.30 -4.98 -5.51
C ARG A 461 21.08 -4.52 -4.07
N LEU A 462 20.91 -5.46 -3.15
CA LEU A 462 20.67 -5.13 -1.75
C LEU A 462 21.93 -4.55 -1.10
N ARG A 463 23.11 -5.03 -1.48
CA ARG A 463 24.40 -4.44 -1.09
C ARG A 463 24.54 -3.01 -1.58
N TYR A 464 24.18 -2.75 -2.84
CA TYR A 464 24.21 -1.39 -3.40
C TYR A 464 23.30 -0.45 -2.61
N VAL A 465 22.10 -0.91 -2.23
CA VAL A 465 21.20 -0.11 -1.39
C VAL A 465 21.75 0.08 0.02
N TRP A 466 22.26 -0.97 0.65
CA TRP A 466 22.90 -0.91 1.97
C TRP A 466 23.99 0.16 2.02
N GLN A 467 24.93 0.10 1.07
CA GLN A 467 26.04 1.04 0.97
C GLN A 467 25.55 2.46 0.64
N GLY A 468 24.57 2.60 -0.25
CA GLY A 468 24.02 3.90 -0.61
C GLY A 468 23.30 4.57 0.55
N ILE A 469 22.61 3.82 1.40
CA ILE A 469 21.96 4.32 2.63
C ILE A 469 23.00 4.69 3.72
N GLY A 470 24.18 4.08 3.68
CA GLY A 470 25.18 4.20 4.74
C GLY A 470 24.75 3.47 6.01
N LEU A 471 24.35 2.20 5.83
CA LEU A 471 24.17 1.22 6.92
C LEU A 471 25.50 0.53 7.24
#